data_AF-Q9QZ89-F1
#
_entry.id   AF-Q9QZ89-F1
#
_cell.length_a   1.000
_cell.length_b   1.000
_cell.length_c   1.000
_cell.angle_alpha   90.00
_cell.angle_beta   90.00
_cell.angle_gamma   90.00
#
_symmetry.space_group_name_H-M   'P 1'
#
loop_
_entity.id
_entity.type
_entity.pdbx_description
1 polymer ?
#
loop_
_entity_poly.entity_id
_entity_poly.type
_entity_poly.pdbx_seq_one_letter_code
_entity_poly.pdbx_strand_id
1 'polypeptide(L)'
;SQATQKYVERIHYVGQNEPELLVAHAYTRYMGDLSGGQVLNKVAQRALKLPSTGQGTQFYQFENVDNAQQFKQFYRARMNALDLSLKTKERI
;
A
#
# COMPACT_ATOMS: atom_id res chain seq x y z
N SER A 1 -10.46 -16.31 -1.95
CA SER A 1 -11.84 -16.15 -2.45
C SER A 1 -11.80 -15.73 -3.92
N GLN A 2 -12.93 -15.76 -4.64
CA GLN A 2 -12.99 -15.29 -6.04
C GLN A 2 -12.56 -13.82 -6.19
N ALA A 3 -12.93 -12.96 -5.22
CA ALA A 3 -12.51 -11.55 -5.24
C ALA A 3 -10.99 -11.38 -5.14
N THR A 4 -10.32 -12.17 -4.28
CA THR A 4 -8.85 -12.16 -4.18
C THR A 4 -8.20 -12.56 -5.49
N GLN A 5 -8.71 -13.61 -6.16
CA GLN A 5 -8.18 -14.08 -7.45
C GLN A 5 -8.28 -12.98 -8.51
N LYS A 6 -9.45 -12.35 -8.66
CA LYS A 6 -9.64 -11.23 -9.60
C LYS A 6 -8.68 -10.07 -9.32
N TYR A 7 -8.42 -9.76 -8.05
CA TYR A 7 -7.49 -8.69 -7.71
C TYR A 7 -6.04 -9.06 -8.08
N VAL A 8 -5.62 -10.29 -7.76
CA VAL A 8 -4.29 -10.82 -8.13
C VAL A 8 -4.12 -10.85 -9.65
N GLU A 9 -5.12 -11.32 -10.39
CA GLU A 9 -5.14 -11.32 -11.87
C GLU A 9 -4.94 -9.91 -12.44
N ARG A 10 -5.64 -8.90 -11.89
CA ARG A 10 -5.47 -7.52 -12.33
C ARG A 10 -4.05 -7.00 -12.07
N ILE A 11 -3.48 -7.28 -10.91
CA ILE A 11 -2.09 -6.88 -10.59
C ILE A 11 -1.10 -7.53 -11.57
N HIS A 12 -1.24 -8.82 -11.86
CA HIS A 12 -0.39 -9.51 -12.83
C HIS A 12 -0.56 -8.95 -14.25
N TYR A 13 -1.79 -8.74 -14.69
CA TYR A 13 -2.07 -8.15 -15.99
C TYR A 13 -1.43 -6.77 -16.13
N VAL A 14 -1.63 -5.89 -15.14
CA VAL A 14 -1.05 -4.54 -15.13
C VAL A 14 0.48 -4.61 -15.13
N GLY A 15 1.07 -5.45 -14.27
CA GLY A 15 2.53 -5.59 -14.20
C GLY A 15 3.17 -6.09 -15.50
N GLN A 16 2.44 -6.86 -16.32
CA GLN A 16 2.94 -7.42 -17.58
C GLN A 16 2.64 -6.55 -18.80
N ASN A 17 1.49 -5.88 -18.84
CA ASN A 17 0.96 -5.25 -20.05
C ASN A 17 0.86 -3.72 -19.95
N GLU A 18 0.74 -3.18 -18.73
CA GLU A 18 0.53 -1.75 -18.46
C GLU A 18 1.34 -1.30 -17.23
N PRO A 19 2.67 -1.56 -17.17
CA PRO A 19 3.47 -1.41 -15.95
C PRO A 19 3.46 0.01 -15.39
N GLU A 20 3.23 1.03 -16.23
CA GLU A 20 3.05 2.42 -15.82
C GLU A 20 1.86 2.62 -14.86
N LEU A 21 0.85 1.75 -14.89
CA LEU A 21 -0.32 1.81 -14.00
C LEU A 21 -0.11 1.08 -12.68
N LEU A 22 1.00 0.36 -12.51
CA LEU A 22 1.29 -0.37 -11.27
C LEU A 22 1.42 0.57 -10.06
N VAL A 23 1.82 1.82 -10.31
CA VAL A 23 1.90 2.85 -9.26
C VAL A 23 0.56 3.14 -8.60
N ALA A 24 -0.56 3.04 -9.33
CA ALA A 24 -1.91 3.21 -8.77
C ALA A 24 -2.19 2.12 -7.72
N HIS A 25 -1.91 0.86 -8.04
CA HIS A 25 -2.09 -0.26 -7.11
C HIS A 25 -1.20 -0.15 -5.87
N ALA A 26 0.07 0.19 -6.06
CA ALA A 26 1.03 0.39 -4.97
C ALA A 26 0.60 1.55 -4.06
N TYR A 27 0.16 2.68 -4.64
CA TYR A 27 -0.33 3.84 -3.89
C TYR A 27 -1.55 3.47 -3.04
N THR A 28 -2.57 2.86 -3.65
CA THR A 28 -3.82 2.48 -2.96
C THR A 28 -3.55 1.60 -1.73
N ARG A 29 -2.62 0.65 -1.84
CA ARG A 29 -2.30 -0.26 -0.72
C ARG A 29 -1.36 0.39 0.29
N TYR A 30 -0.16 0.75 -0.12
CA TYR A 30 0.91 1.11 0.83
C TYR A 30 0.65 2.44 1.54
N MET A 31 0.04 3.43 0.88
CA MET A 31 -0.34 4.67 1.57
C MET A 31 -1.47 4.46 2.56
N GLY A 32 -2.38 3.52 2.27
CA GLY A 32 -3.44 3.09 3.18
C GLY A 32 -2.87 2.39 4.42
N ASP A 33 -1.93 1.47 4.22
CA ASP A 33 -1.30 0.69 5.30
C ASP A 33 -0.49 1.60 6.25
N LEU A 34 0.21 2.61 5.71
CA LEU A 34 0.91 3.66 6.48
C LEU A 34 -0.01 4.76 7.03
N SER A 35 -1.32 4.66 6.81
CA SER A 35 -2.31 5.62 7.30
C SER A 35 -3.38 4.93 8.14
N GLY A 36 -4.49 4.49 7.54
CA GLY A 36 -5.58 3.81 8.25
C GLY A 36 -5.17 2.45 8.80
N GLY A 37 -4.19 1.76 8.18
CA GLY A 37 -3.67 0.48 8.66
C GLY A 37 -3.15 0.54 10.09
N GLN A 38 -2.57 1.67 10.51
CA GLN A 38 -2.08 1.85 11.88
C GLN A 38 -3.21 1.91 12.92
N VAL A 39 -4.37 2.46 12.53
CA VAL A 39 -5.57 2.42 13.38
C VAL A 39 -6.14 1.01 13.43
N LEU A 40 -6.21 0.32 12.28
CA LEU A 40 -6.68 -1.07 12.20
C LEU A 40 -5.81 -2.02 13.02
N ASN A 41 -4.49 -1.83 13.04
CA ASN A 41 -3.58 -2.60 13.89
C ASN A 41 -3.99 -2.50 15.38
N LYS A 42 -4.18 -1.28 15.89
CA LYS A 42 -4.60 -1.04 17.28
C LYS A 42 -5.96 -1.68 17.58
N VAL A 43 -6.91 -1.57 16.64
CA VAL A 43 -8.22 -2.20 16.77
C VAL A 43 -8.10 -3.72 16.83
N ALA A 44 -7.32 -4.33 15.93
CA ALA A 44 -7.10 -5.77 15.90
C ALA A 44 -6.44 -6.27 17.19
N GLN A 45 -5.39 -5.60 17.66
CA GLN A 45 -4.71 -5.94 18.91
C GLN A 45 -5.68 -5.95 20.10
N ARG A 46 -6.49 -4.91 20.23
CA ARG A 46 -7.47 -4.80 21.32
C ARG A 46 -8.60 -5.83 21.20
N ALA A 47 -9.22 -5.94 20.03
CA ALA A 47 -10.40 -6.78 19.82
C ALA A 47 -10.08 -8.27 19.94
N LEU A 48 -8.90 -8.68 19.46
CA LEU A 48 -8.47 -10.08 19.45
C LEU A 48 -7.52 -10.43 20.60
N LYS A 49 -7.26 -9.49 21.52
CA LYS A 49 -6.35 -9.65 22.67
C LYS A 49 -4.95 -10.13 22.25
N LEU A 50 -4.42 -9.58 21.16
CA LEU A 50 -3.11 -9.95 20.63
C LEU A 50 -1.99 -9.28 21.46
N PRO A 51 -0.82 -9.92 21.57
CA PRO A 51 0.29 -9.37 22.35
C PRO A 51 0.84 -8.09 21.73
N SER A 52 1.37 -7.21 22.58
CA SER A 52 2.03 -5.96 22.17
C SER A 52 3.33 -6.17 21.40
N THR A 53 3.86 -7.41 21.37
CA THR A 53 5.03 -7.79 20.59
C THR A 53 4.79 -7.71 19.07
N GLY A 54 3.53 -7.64 18.63
CA GLY A 54 3.16 -7.61 17.22
C GLY A 54 2.85 -8.97 16.61
N GLN A 55 2.94 -10.05 17.38
CA GLN A 55 2.56 -11.37 16.92
C GLN A 55 1.06 -11.38 16.52
N GLY A 56 0.79 -11.72 15.26
CA GLY A 56 -0.56 -11.71 14.68
C GLY A 56 -0.92 -10.41 13.95
N THR A 57 -0.09 -9.37 14.01
CA THR A 57 -0.28 -8.10 13.28
C THR A 57 0.97 -7.59 12.57
N GLN A 58 1.94 -8.48 12.26
CA GLN A 58 3.20 -8.12 11.62
C GLN A 58 3.02 -7.40 10.27
N PHE A 59 1.92 -7.65 9.56
CA PHE A 59 1.56 -6.92 8.34
C PHE A 59 1.53 -5.38 8.54
N TYR A 60 1.20 -4.91 9.74
CA TYR A 60 1.14 -3.48 10.07
C TYR A 60 2.43 -2.94 10.68
N GLN A 61 3.48 -3.76 10.80
CA GLN A 61 4.78 -3.38 11.33
C GLN A 61 5.76 -3.06 10.19
N PHE A 62 6.33 -1.86 10.23
CA PHE A 62 7.23 -1.36 9.19
C PHE A 62 8.59 -1.03 9.80
N GLU A 63 9.41 -2.06 10.05
CA GLU A 63 10.69 -1.95 10.77
C GLU A 63 11.70 -1.03 10.09
N ASN A 64 11.61 -0.88 8.76
CA ASN A 64 12.48 0.00 7.96
C ASN A 64 11.87 1.39 7.68
N VAL A 65 10.81 1.75 8.40
CA VAL A 65 10.12 3.05 8.26
C VAL A 65 9.98 3.71 9.63
N ASP A 66 11.01 4.46 10.02
CA ASP A 66 11.05 5.12 11.33
C ASP A 66 9.94 6.16 11.51
N ASN A 67 9.61 6.89 10.44
CA ASN A 67 8.57 7.92 10.45
C ASN A 67 7.63 7.77 9.26
N ALA A 68 6.43 7.25 9.52
CA ALA A 68 5.42 7.01 8.49
C ALA A 68 4.99 8.30 7.77
N GLN A 69 4.94 9.46 8.45
CA GLN A 69 4.57 10.72 7.81
C GLN A 69 5.63 11.18 6.82
N GLN A 70 6.90 11.18 7.22
CA GLN A 70 8.03 11.52 6.35
C GLN A 70 8.13 10.55 5.18
N PHE A 71 7.97 9.24 5.41
CA PHE A 71 7.98 8.26 4.34
C PHE A 71 6.85 8.46 3.34
N LYS A 72 5.63 8.77 3.79
CA LYS A 72 4.52 9.10 2.89
C LYS A 72 4.78 10.36 2.05
N GLN A 73 5.41 11.38 2.63
CA GLN A 73 5.81 12.58 1.89
C GLN A 73 6.88 12.25 0.84
N PHE A 74 7.90 11.50 1.23
CA PHE A 74 8.94 10.99 0.33
C PHE A 74 8.33 10.18 -0.82
N TYR A 75 7.46 9.22 -0.53
CA TYR A 75 6.80 8.37 -1.53
C TYR A 75 5.99 9.20 -2.53
N ARG A 76 5.19 10.17 -2.06
CA ARG A 76 4.45 11.09 -2.94
C ARG A 76 5.36 11.93 -3.81
N ALA A 77 6.47 12.43 -3.26
CA ALA A 77 7.45 13.19 -4.04
C ALA A 77 8.07 12.32 -5.16
N ARG A 78 8.38 11.04 -4.88
CA ARG A 78 8.86 10.09 -5.88
C ARG A 78 7.83 9.80 -6.97
N MET A 79 6.55 9.67 -6.61
CA MET A 79 5.47 9.52 -7.59
C MET A 79 5.31 10.75 -8.49
N ASN A 80 5.35 11.95 -7.91
CA ASN A 80 5.27 13.20 -8.68
C ASN A 80 6.44 13.39 -9.66
N ALA A 81 7.58 12.74 -9.39
CA ALA A 81 8.77 12.78 -10.23
C ALA A 81 8.76 11.73 -11.36
N LEU A 82 7.71 10.90 -11.49
CA LEU A 82 7.59 9.97 -12.61
C LEU A 82 7.36 10.75 -13.92
N ASP A 83 8.22 10.49 -14.91
CA ASP A 83 8.10 11.07 -16.24
C ASP A 83 7.01 10.35 -17.03
N LEU A 84 5.79 10.89 -16.92
CA LEU A 84 4.58 10.30 -17.50
C LEU A 84 3.87 11.32 -18.38
N SER A 85 3.43 10.86 -19.55
CA SER A 85 2.55 11.65 -20.43
C SER A 85 1.25 12.01 -19.71
N LEU A 86 0.58 13.09 -20.15
CA LEU A 86 -0.74 13.48 -19.63
C LEU A 86 -1.75 12.33 -19.78
N LYS A 87 -1.77 11.67 -20.94
CA LYS A 87 -2.62 10.51 -21.21
C LYS A 87 -2.38 9.36 -20.23
N THR A 88 -1.14 9.12 -19.83
CA THR A 88 -0.82 8.11 -18.82
C THR A 88 -1.31 8.52 -17.44
N LYS A 89 -1.14 9.80 -17.07
CA LYS A 89 -1.63 10.33 -15.79
C LYS A 89 -3.15 10.23 -15.66
N GLU A 90 -3.90 10.39 -16.74
CA GLU A 90 -5.36 10.20 -16.76
C GLU A 90 -5.80 8.73 -16.56
N ARG A 91 -4.93 7.77 -16.91
CA ARG A 91 -5.19 6.33 -16.70
C ARG A 91 -4.85 5.85 -15.29
N ILE A 92 -4.03 6.61 -14.54
CA ILE A 92 -3.62 6.34 -13.16
C ILE A 92 -4.69 6.84 -12.19
#